data_AF-A0A969Q1M8-F1
#
_entry.id   AF-A0A969Q1M8-F1
#
_cell.length_a   1.000
_cell.length_b   1.000
_cell.length_c   1.000
_cell.angle_alpha   90.00
_cell.angle_beta   90.00
_cell.angle_gamma   90.00
#
_symmetry.space_group_name_H-M   'P 1'
#
loop_
_entity.id
_entity.type
_entity.pdbx_description
1 polymer ?
#
loop_
_entity_poly.entity_id
_entity_poly.type
_entity_poly.pdbx_seq_one_letter_code
_entity_poly.pdbx_strand_id
1 'polypeptide(L)'
;MWMPPAAGPAQGADMRATHRLILDTRMEAILCLPAELRPDDMADLLAAYVDIGVHRAILTRLDLTSRRASALWALSEAGMALAQISATPYISGGVAIASAARLTALLLEPFEDALDSQIAGRAA
;
A
#
# COMPACT_ATOMS: atom_id res chain seq x y z
N MET A 1 4.63 -22.65 14.17
CA MET A 1 5.14 -21.64 13.21
C MET A 1 3.94 -20.86 12.71
N TRP A 2 3.64 -19.71 13.30
CA TRP A 2 2.47 -18.90 12.93
C TRP A 2 2.93 -17.78 12.01
N MET A 3 2.84 -17.99 10.71
CA MET A 3 2.81 -16.91 9.73
C MET A 3 1.36 -16.85 9.28
N PRO A 4 0.61 -15.75 9.50
CA PRO A 4 -0.71 -15.65 8.88
C PRO A 4 -0.49 -15.77 7.35
N PRO A 5 -1.30 -16.57 6.65
CA PRO A 5 -1.23 -16.59 5.19
C PRO A 5 -1.35 -15.15 4.70
N ALA A 6 -0.63 -14.80 3.64
CA ALA A 6 -0.86 -13.55 2.93
C ALA A 6 -2.33 -13.56 2.47
N ALA A 7 -3.20 -12.96 3.29
CA ALA A 7 -4.62 -13.24 3.28
C ALA A 7 -5.28 -12.50 2.12
N GLY A 8 -5.23 -13.08 0.92
CA GLY A 8 -5.86 -12.47 -0.24
C GLY A 8 -7.39 -12.47 -0.06
N PRO A 9 -8.10 -11.34 -0.27
CA PRO A 9 -9.56 -11.29 -0.15
C PRO A 9 -10.29 -12.26 -1.11
N ALA A 10 -9.64 -12.65 -2.21
CA ALA A 10 -10.15 -13.67 -3.14
C ALA A 10 -10.35 -15.05 -2.49
N GLN A 11 -9.74 -15.30 -1.32
CA GLN A 11 -9.87 -16.53 -0.56
C GLN A 11 -10.71 -16.26 0.69
N GLY A 12 -12.01 -16.56 0.64
CA GLY A 12 -12.91 -16.29 1.77
C GLY A 12 -12.51 -16.98 3.08
N ALA A 13 -11.74 -18.08 3.03
CA ALA A 13 -11.18 -18.72 4.22
C ALA A 13 -10.11 -17.84 4.90
N ASP A 14 -9.25 -17.19 4.12
CA ASP A 14 -8.21 -16.29 4.62
C ASP A 14 -8.83 -15.06 5.28
N MET A 15 -9.86 -14.47 4.65
CA MET A 15 -10.55 -13.31 5.21
C MET A 15 -11.22 -13.62 6.56
N ARG A 16 -11.83 -14.81 6.69
CA ARG A 16 -12.40 -15.27 7.97
C ARG A 16 -11.31 -15.48 9.04
N ALA A 17 -10.16 -16.03 8.67
CA ALA A 17 -9.04 -16.21 9.58
C ALA A 17 -8.49 -14.86 10.05
N THR A 18 -8.33 -13.88 9.15
CA THR A 18 -7.91 -12.52 9.49
C THR A 18 -8.91 -11.84 10.40
N HIS A 19 -10.21 -11.88 10.07
CA HIS A 19 -11.25 -11.31 10.92
C HIS A 19 -11.23 -11.93 12.32
N ARG A 20 -11.06 -13.25 12.43
CA ARG A 20 -10.94 -13.92 13.72
C ARG A 20 -9.74 -13.42 14.52
N LEU A 21 -8.59 -13.24 13.87
CA LEU A 21 -7.39 -12.72 14.52
C LEU A 21 -7.57 -11.29 15.03
N ILE A 22 -8.25 -10.42 14.27
CA ILE A 22 -8.59 -9.06 14.69
C ILE A 22 -9.42 -9.10 15.98
N LEU A 23 -10.47 -9.93 16.00
CA LEU A 23 -11.35 -10.08 17.16
C LEU A 23 -10.62 -10.64 18.39
N ASP A 24 -9.70 -11.60 18.20
CA ASP A 24 -9.01 -12.28 19.29
C ASP A 24 -7.87 -11.42 19.89
N THR A 25 -7.16 -10.64 19.08
CA THR A 25 -6.01 -9.84 19.53
C THR A 25 -6.39 -8.50 20.13
N ARG A 26 -7.54 -7.92 19.71
CA ARG A 26 -7.97 -6.55 20.06
C ARG A 26 -6.90 -5.49 19.75
N MET A 27 -6.00 -5.78 18.84
CA MET A 27 -5.03 -4.81 18.32
C MET A 27 -5.58 -4.17 17.05
N GLU A 28 -5.16 -2.94 16.79
CA GLU A 28 -5.45 -2.29 15.52
C GLU A 28 -4.76 -3.06 14.38
N ALA A 29 -5.55 -3.54 13.42
CA ALA A 29 -5.02 -4.11 12.19
C ALA A 29 -4.67 -3.00 11.21
N ILE A 30 -3.46 -3.08 10.65
CA ILE A 30 -2.98 -2.17 9.60
C ILE A 30 -2.67 -3.00 8.36
N LEU A 31 -3.36 -2.72 7.26
CA LEU A 31 -3.16 -3.41 5.99
C LEU A 31 -1.86 -2.94 5.33
N CYS A 32 -0.92 -3.84 5.07
CA CYS A 32 0.24 -3.53 4.23
C CYS A 32 -0.06 -3.98 2.80
N LEU A 33 -0.02 -3.06 1.86
CA LEU A 33 -0.27 -3.36 0.45
C LEU A 33 0.62 -2.54 -0.48
N PRO A 34 0.90 -3.04 -1.68
CA PRO A 34 1.72 -2.32 -2.63
C PRO A 34 0.90 -1.40 -3.53
N ALA A 35 1.46 -0.26 -3.93
CA ALA A 35 0.75 0.79 -4.66
C ALA A 35 0.54 0.52 -6.17
N GLU A 36 1.11 -0.55 -6.75
CA GLU A 36 1.04 -0.76 -8.22
C GLU A 36 -0.25 -1.43 -8.72
N LEU A 37 -1.17 -1.84 -7.82
CA LEU A 37 -2.47 -2.39 -8.24
C LEU A 37 -3.23 -1.37 -9.09
N ARG A 38 -4.12 -1.89 -9.95
CA ARG A 38 -5.08 -1.02 -10.65
C ARG A 38 -6.00 -0.36 -9.62
N PRO A 39 -6.39 0.91 -9.83
CA PRO A 39 -7.20 1.64 -8.85
C PRO A 39 -8.48 0.89 -8.45
N ASP A 40 -9.24 0.36 -9.41
CA ASP A 40 -10.48 -0.37 -9.13
C ASP A 40 -10.23 -1.66 -8.33
N ASP A 41 -9.25 -2.47 -8.76
CA ASP A 41 -8.87 -3.70 -8.06
C ASP A 41 -8.40 -3.41 -6.62
N MET A 42 -7.71 -2.28 -6.41
CA MET A 42 -7.29 -1.85 -5.09
C MET A 42 -8.47 -1.39 -4.25
N ALA A 43 -9.44 -0.64 -4.81
CA ALA A 43 -10.62 -0.20 -4.08
C ALA A 43 -11.46 -1.41 -3.59
N ASP A 44 -11.67 -2.40 -4.46
CA ASP A 44 -12.35 -3.66 -4.11
C ASP A 44 -11.61 -4.43 -3.02
N LEU A 45 -10.27 -4.52 -3.14
CA LEU A 45 -9.43 -5.16 -2.13
C LEU A 45 -9.56 -4.44 -0.77
N LEU A 46 -9.49 -3.11 -0.76
CA LEU A 46 -9.57 -2.31 0.45
C LEU A 46 -10.95 -2.42 1.11
N ALA A 47 -12.03 -2.38 0.33
CA ALA A 47 -13.39 -2.54 0.83
C ALA A 47 -13.57 -3.87 1.59
N ALA A 48 -13.03 -4.97 1.05
CA ALA A 48 -13.09 -6.27 1.71
C ALA A 48 -12.37 -6.31 3.08
N TYR A 49 -11.31 -5.51 3.26
CA TYR A 49 -10.64 -5.38 4.55
C TYR A 49 -11.35 -4.41 5.51
N VAL A 50 -11.97 -3.36 4.99
CA VAL A 50 -12.82 -2.46 5.79
C VAL A 50 -13.99 -3.22 6.41
N ASP A 51 -14.60 -4.14 5.66
CA ASP A 51 -15.71 -4.99 6.12
C ASP A 51 -15.35 -5.86 7.34
N ILE A 52 -14.06 -6.16 7.55
CA ILE A 52 -13.58 -6.93 8.71
C ILE A 52 -12.89 -6.08 9.78
N GLY A 53 -13.05 -4.75 9.71
CA GLY A 53 -12.60 -3.81 10.74
C GLY A 53 -11.18 -3.26 10.56
N VAL A 54 -10.60 -3.36 9.36
CA VAL A 54 -9.31 -2.73 9.05
C VAL A 54 -9.55 -1.34 8.49
N HIS A 55 -9.04 -0.31 9.17
CA HIS A 55 -9.32 1.09 8.80
C HIS A 55 -8.08 1.89 8.41
N ARG A 56 -6.89 1.29 8.44
CA ARG A 56 -5.63 1.95 8.07
C ARG A 56 -4.73 1.06 7.23
N ALA A 57 -3.96 1.69 6.35
CA ALA A 57 -3.00 1.03 5.48
C ALA A 57 -1.58 1.60 5.54
N ILE A 58 -0.61 0.73 5.23
CA ILE A 58 0.74 1.08 4.80
C ILE A 58 0.84 0.84 3.30
N LEU A 59 1.06 1.89 2.51
CA LEU A 59 1.35 1.75 1.09
C LEU A 59 2.84 1.58 0.84
N THR A 60 3.22 0.53 0.12
CA THR A 60 4.61 0.25 -0.26
C THR A 60 4.80 0.35 -1.77
N ARG A 61 6.05 0.35 -2.25
CA ARG A 61 6.40 0.36 -3.68
C ARG A 61 5.89 1.59 -4.45
N LEU A 62 5.75 2.73 -3.78
CA LEU A 62 5.35 3.99 -4.43
C LEU A 62 6.40 4.53 -5.42
N ASP A 63 7.63 4.05 -5.33
CA ASP A 63 8.74 4.28 -6.25
C ASP A 63 8.66 3.43 -7.53
N LEU A 64 7.81 2.41 -7.58
CA LEU A 64 7.69 1.51 -8.74
C LEU A 64 6.49 1.81 -9.64
N THR A 65 5.73 2.87 -9.35
CA THR A 65 4.57 3.27 -10.15
C THR A 65 4.50 4.78 -10.33
N SER A 66 4.30 5.23 -11.57
CA SER A 66 3.98 6.62 -11.89
C SER A 66 2.56 7.02 -11.51
N ARG A 67 1.68 6.04 -11.22
CA ARG A 67 0.27 6.24 -10.85
C ARG A 67 0.07 6.36 -9.34
N ARG A 68 0.94 7.10 -8.66
CA ARG A 68 0.95 7.22 -7.18
C ARG A 68 -0.39 7.72 -6.63
N ALA A 69 -1.07 8.62 -7.35
CA ALA A 69 -2.38 9.14 -6.98
C ALA A 69 -3.51 8.08 -7.02
N SER A 70 -3.38 7.03 -7.83
CA SER A 70 -4.41 5.98 -7.96
C SER A 70 -4.62 5.22 -6.65
N ALA A 71 -3.54 4.97 -5.90
CA ALA A 71 -3.63 4.31 -4.61
C ALA A 71 -4.31 5.22 -3.56
N LEU A 72 -4.09 6.53 -3.61
CA LEU A 72 -4.76 7.49 -2.74
C LEU A 72 -6.25 7.60 -3.05
N TRP A 73 -6.61 7.57 -4.33
CA TRP A 73 -8.00 7.53 -4.75
C TRP A 73 -8.69 6.27 -4.21
N ALA A 74 -8.10 5.09 -4.40
CA ALA A 74 -8.67 3.83 -3.92
C ALA A 74 -8.88 3.80 -2.39
N LEU A 75 -7.92 4.34 -1.63
CA LEU A 75 -8.05 4.54 -0.19
C LEU A 75 -9.22 5.46 0.17
N SER A 76 -9.37 6.57 -0.56
CA SER A 76 -10.47 7.51 -0.36
C SER A 76 -11.82 6.86 -0.65
N GLU A 77 -11.96 6.12 -1.76
CA GLU A 77 -13.19 5.41 -2.13
C GLU A 77 -13.58 4.35 -1.08
N ALA A 78 -12.60 3.59 -0.59
CA ALA A 78 -12.84 2.57 0.43
C ALA A 78 -13.03 3.14 1.85
N GLY A 79 -12.82 4.45 2.06
CA GLY A 79 -12.85 5.05 3.40
C GLY A 79 -11.72 4.57 4.33
N MET A 80 -10.57 4.18 3.78
CA MET A 80 -9.41 3.69 4.54
C MET A 80 -8.34 4.78 4.68
N ALA A 81 -7.87 5.00 5.91
CA ALA A 81 -6.85 6.01 6.19
C ALA A 81 -5.42 5.49 5.92
N LEU A 82 -4.48 6.41 5.69
CA LEU A 82 -3.07 6.09 5.58
C LEU A 82 -2.36 6.18 6.93
N ALA A 83 -1.68 5.11 7.32
CA ALA A 83 -0.76 5.11 8.46
C ALA A 83 0.63 5.55 8.01
N GLN A 84 1.19 4.86 7.03
CA GLN A 84 2.57 5.05 6.59
C GLN A 84 2.73 4.76 5.10
N ILE A 85 3.86 5.19 4.54
CA ILE A 85 4.24 4.95 3.16
C ILE A 85 5.69 4.51 3.03
N SER A 86 6.00 3.77 1.97
CA SER A 86 7.35 3.48 1.52
C SER A 86 7.46 3.70 0.01
N ALA A 87 8.46 4.50 -0.38
CA ALA A 87 8.74 4.89 -1.76
C ALA A 87 10.25 4.73 -2.04
N THR A 88 10.80 3.58 -1.68
CA THR A 88 12.22 3.29 -1.83
C THR A 88 12.46 1.78 -1.85
N PRO A 89 13.39 1.29 -2.69
CA PRO A 89 13.75 -0.12 -2.71
C PRO A 89 14.70 -0.49 -1.55
N TYR A 90 15.18 0.50 -0.78
CA TYR A 90 16.19 0.29 0.26
C TYR A 90 15.56 0.14 1.64
N ILE A 91 15.97 -0.92 2.36
CA ILE A 91 15.55 -1.15 3.76
C ILE A 91 15.90 0.05 4.65
N SER A 92 17.04 0.70 4.39
CA SER A 92 17.48 1.91 5.12
C SER A 92 16.62 3.15 4.83
N GLY A 93 15.96 3.23 3.67
CA GLY A 93 15.02 4.29 3.34
C GLY A 93 13.65 4.10 4.01
N GLY A 94 13.29 2.85 4.27
CA GLY A 94 12.29 2.47 5.27
C GLY A 94 10.85 2.89 4.98
N VAL A 95 10.08 2.95 6.06
CA VAL A 95 8.65 3.28 6.09
C VAL A 95 8.47 4.58 6.87
N ALA A 96 7.85 5.58 6.24
CA ALA A 96 7.68 6.91 6.81
C ALA A 96 6.21 7.21 7.14
N ILE A 97 5.97 8.11 8.10
CA ILE A 97 4.62 8.62 8.38
C ILE A 97 4.05 9.28 7.12
N ALA A 98 2.79 8.94 6.81
CA ALA A 98 2.04 9.47 5.69
C ALA A 98 1.50 10.88 5.97
N SER A 99 2.40 11.86 6.12
CA SER A 99 1.98 13.26 6.26
C SER A 99 1.52 13.84 4.92
N ALA A 100 0.59 14.80 4.95
CA ALA A 100 0.14 15.49 3.75
C ALA A 100 1.31 16.10 2.96
N ALA A 101 2.27 16.74 3.64
CA ALA A 101 3.45 17.30 2.99
C ALA A 101 4.31 16.25 2.28
N ARG A 102 4.50 15.07 2.89
CA ARG A 102 5.27 13.98 2.28
C ARG A 102 4.53 13.37 1.09
N LEU A 103 3.23 13.15 1.22
CA LEU A 103 2.40 12.66 0.13
C LEU A 103 2.40 13.64 -1.04
N THR A 104 2.20 14.94 -0.79
CA THR A 104 2.26 15.97 -1.83
C THR A 104 3.61 16.00 -2.53
N ALA A 105 4.72 15.97 -1.79
CA ALA A 105 6.06 15.93 -2.38
C ALA A 105 6.23 14.70 -3.28
N LEU A 106 5.80 13.53 -2.81
CA LEU A 106 5.87 12.27 -3.55
C LEU A 106 4.96 12.26 -4.80
N LEU A 107 3.78 12.89 -4.75
CA LEU A 107 2.89 12.98 -5.90
C LEU A 107 3.40 13.94 -6.98
N LEU A 108 4.10 14.99 -6.58
CA LEU A 108 4.63 16.02 -7.47
C LEU A 108 6.04 15.69 -7.99
N GLU A 109 6.73 14.74 -7.34
CA GLU A 109 8.03 14.26 -7.79
C GLU A 109 7.91 13.63 -9.19
N PRO A 110 8.76 14.03 -10.15
CA PRO A 110 8.83 13.39 -11.45
C PRO A 110 9.11 11.89 -11.30
N PHE A 111 8.37 11.08 -12.05
CA PHE A 111 8.66 9.66 -12.12
C PHE A 111 9.70 9.44 -13.23
N GLU A 112 10.95 9.21 -12.84
CA GLU A 112 11.98 8.79 -13.79
C GLU A 112 11.78 7.31 -14.09
N ASP A 113 11.43 6.98 -15.35
CA ASP A 113 11.38 5.58 -15.76
C ASP A 113 12.80 5.01 -15.75
N ALA A 114 12.97 3.79 -15.24
CA ALA A 114 14.27 3.12 -15.16
C ALA A 114 15.01 3.02 -16.51
N LEU A 115 14.30 3.18 -17.63
CA LEU A 115 14.87 3.28 -18.97
C LEU A 115 15.69 4.56 -19.16
N ASP A 116 15.23 5.70 -18.65
CA ASP A 116 15.90 7.00 -18.78
C ASP A 116 17.19 7.02 -17.95
N SER A 117 17.17 6.41 -16.77
CA SER A 117 18.36 6.22 -15.94
C SER A 117 19.40 5.28 -16.59
N GLN A 118 18.97 4.26 -17.34
CA GLN A 118 19.87 3.39 -18.11
C GLN A 118 20.49 4.09 -19.34
N ILE A 119 19.75 4.98 -20.00
CA ILE A 119 20.25 5.78 -21.12
C ILE A 119 21.25 6.83 -20.61
N ALA A 120 20.92 7.52 -19.51
CA ALA A 120 21.83 8.49 -18.88
C ALA A 120 23.12 7.84 -18.37
N GLY A 121 23.03 6.64 -17.77
CA GLY A 121 24.20 5.88 -17.29
C GLY A 121 25.07 5.25 -18.38
N ARG A 122 24.59 5.18 -19.63
CA ARG A 122 25.37 4.70 -20.79
C ARG A 122 26.10 5.80 -21.55
N ALA A 123 25.78 7.06 -21.28
CA ALA A 123 26.37 8.24 -21.93
C ALA A 123 27.52 8.88 -21.14
N ALA A 124 27.87 8.33 -19.97
CA ALA A 124 28.97 8.75 -19.10
C ALA A 124 30.09 7.70 -19.07
#